data_AF-G0NRD8-F1
#
_entry.id   AF-G0NRD8-F1
#
_cell.length_a   1.000
_cell.length_b   1.000
_cell.length_c   1.000
_cell.angle_alpha   90.00
_cell.angle_beta   90.00
_cell.angle_gamma   90.00
#
_symmetry.space_group_name_H-M   'P 1'
#
loop_
_entity.id
_entity.type
_entity.pdbx_description
1 polymer ?
#
loop_
_entity_poly.entity_id
_entity_poly.type
_entity_poly.pdbx_seq_one_letter_code
_entity_poly.pdbx_strand_id
1 'polypeptide(L)'
;MDAPYQGTFAGGSGMNTDATLQEMPKGREQPLIPIYIPPGKTSDMDKWNREDTFRWLACFLPPNRHDDVYIALKQIADFDGQVLKMIITKKPSHCTFGIQPREYALIIAHGEAVLKEHST
;
A
#
# COMPACT_ATOMS: atom_id res chain seq x y z
N MET A 1 7.39 -68.71 18.00
CA MET A 1 8.81 -68.85 18.36
C MET A 1 9.63 -68.22 17.24
N ASP A 2 10.78 -67.65 17.61
CA ASP A 2 11.89 -67.16 16.77
C ASP A 2 11.86 -65.72 16.18
N ALA A 3 12.56 -64.83 16.89
CA ALA A 3 13.40 -63.75 16.35
C ALA A 3 14.72 -64.38 15.76
N PRO A 4 15.70 -63.69 15.11
CA PRO A 4 16.05 -62.27 15.21
C PRO A 4 16.66 -61.57 13.95
N TYR A 5 16.88 -60.25 14.13
CA TYR A 5 17.94 -59.34 13.63
C TYR A 5 19.06 -59.89 12.70
N GLN A 6 19.43 -59.10 11.67
CA GLN A 6 20.81 -58.67 11.32
C GLN A 6 20.86 -58.11 9.88
N GLY A 7 21.59 -57.00 9.67
CA GLY A 7 21.92 -56.55 8.32
C GLY A 7 22.37 -55.10 8.16
N THR A 8 23.36 -54.65 8.93
CA THR A 8 24.08 -53.39 8.72
C THR A 8 24.91 -53.46 7.44
N PHE A 9 24.84 -52.46 6.56
CA PHE A 9 25.92 -52.15 5.62
C PHE A 9 26.38 -50.71 5.81
N ALA A 10 27.65 -50.57 6.17
CA ALA A 10 28.41 -49.34 6.18
C ALA A 10 28.95 -49.05 4.77
N GLY A 11 28.95 -47.77 4.38
CA GLY A 11 29.65 -47.27 3.20
C GLY A 11 29.66 -45.75 3.22
N GLY A 12 30.77 -45.17 3.67
CA GLY A 12 30.90 -43.74 3.94
C GLY A 12 31.41 -42.90 2.77
N SER A 13 31.60 -41.61 3.11
CA SER A 13 32.37 -40.56 2.44
C SER A 13 31.76 -39.90 1.21
N GLY A 14 31.11 -38.76 1.48
CA GLY A 14 31.62 -37.44 1.06
C GLY A 14 31.53 -37.07 -0.41
N MET A 15 30.71 -36.06 -0.71
CA MET A 15 31.06 -34.90 -1.55
C MET A 15 29.89 -33.92 -1.58
N ASN A 16 30.17 -32.67 -1.20
CA ASN A 16 29.30 -31.51 -1.42
C ASN A 16 29.04 -31.33 -2.92
N THR A 17 27.78 -31.13 -3.29
CA THR A 17 27.35 -30.29 -4.43
C THR A 17 26.01 -29.69 -3.97
N ASP A 18 26.03 -28.51 -3.37
CA ASP A 18 25.85 -27.25 -4.10
C ASP A 18 25.02 -27.45 -5.38
N ALA A 19 23.71 -27.40 -5.20
CA ALA A 19 22.74 -27.28 -6.28
C ALA A 19 21.55 -26.48 -5.77
N THR A 20 21.78 -25.18 -5.71
CA THR A 20 20.79 -24.15 -6.04
C THR A 20 19.59 -24.12 -5.11
N LEU A 21 19.76 -23.37 -4.00
CA LEU A 21 18.73 -22.41 -3.62
C LEU A 21 18.35 -21.65 -4.90
N GLN A 22 17.25 -22.05 -5.53
CA GLN A 22 16.65 -21.23 -6.56
C GLN A 22 16.15 -20.01 -5.81
N GLU A 23 17.04 -19.02 -5.67
CA GLU A 23 16.67 -17.67 -5.28
C GLU A 23 15.56 -17.29 -6.24
N MET A 24 14.31 -17.35 -5.75
CA MET A 24 13.18 -16.79 -6.46
C MET A 24 13.57 -15.36 -6.83
N PRO A 25 13.39 -14.94 -8.09
CA PRO A 25 13.88 -13.66 -8.55
C PRO A 25 13.39 -12.57 -7.59
N LYS A 26 14.38 -11.89 -6.99
CA LYS A 26 14.22 -10.69 -6.17
C LYS A 26 13.23 -9.77 -6.86
N GLY A 27 12.15 -9.47 -6.13
CA GLY A 27 11.29 -8.33 -6.34
C GLY A 27 10.65 -8.26 -7.73
N ARG A 28 9.34 -8.50 -7.80
CA ARG A 28 8.56 -7.65 -8.69
C ARG A 28 8.87 -6.23 -8.25
N GLU A 29 9.67 -5.51 -9.02
CA GLU A 29 9.75 -4.06 -8.94
C GLU A 29 8.31 -3.59 -9.01
N GLN A 30 7.75 -3.21 -7.86
CA GLN A 30 6.42 -2.62 -7.85
C GLN A 30 6.54 -1.41 -8.77
N PRO A 31 5.67 -1.26 -9.78
CA PRO A 31 5.74 -0.11 -10.67
C PRO A 31 5.81 1.13 -9.77
N LEU A 32 6.85 1.96 -9.95
CA LEU A 32 7.03 3.18 -9.17
C LEU A 32 5.75 4.01 -9.32
N ILE A 33 4.92 4.01 -8.29
CA ILE A 33 3.73 4.83 -8.24
C ILE A 33 4.23 6.27 -8.18
N PRO A 34 3.93 7.13 -9.16
CA PRO A 34 4.33 8.52 -9.08
C PRO A 34 3.72 9.15 -7.83
N ILE A 35 4.58 9.77 -7.03
CA ILE A 35 4.19 10.47 -5.81
C ILE A 35 3.60 11.81 -6.24
N TYR A 36 2.32 12.01 -5.97
CA TYR A 36 1.64 13.28 -6.19
C TYR A 36 1.57 14.02 -4.86
N ILE A 37 2.10 15.24 -4.83
CA ILE A 37 2.06 16.15 -3.67
C ILE A 37 1.40 17.45 -4.15
N PRO A 38 0.53 18.09 -3.35
CA PRO A 38 -0.01 19.39 -3.69
C PRO A 38 1.12 20.41 -4.00
N PRO A 39 0.92 21.34 -4.94
CA PRO A 39 1.94 22.34 -5.28
C PRO A 39 2.38 23.15 -4.05
N GLY A 40 3.70 23.23 -3.83
CA GLY A 40 4.27 23.99 -2.71
C GLY A 40 4.13 23.31 -1.34
N LYS A 41 3.73 22.03 -1.29
CA LYS A 41 3.65 21.24 -0.06
C LYS A 41 4.73 20.16 -0.01
N THR A 42 5.00 19.69 1.21
CA THR A 42 5.88 18.56 1.49
C THR A 42 5.10 17.25 1.49
N SER A 43 5.79 16.11 1.51
CA SER A 43 5.20 14.78 1.72
C SER A 43 4.55 14.60 3.10
N ASP A 44 4.84 15.50 4.05
CA ASP A 44 4.18 15.56 5.35
C ASP A 44 2.69 15.95 5.20
N MET A 45 1.82 14.94 5.18
CA MET A 45 0.36 15.13 5.12
C MET A 45 -0.21 15.84 6.35
N ASP A 46 0.46 15.81 7.52
CA ASP A 46 -0.09 16.46 8.72
C ASP A 46 -0.09 17.99 8.58
N LYS A 47 0.71 18.52 7.63
CA LYS A 47 0.75 19.94 7.26
C LYS A 47 -0.23 20.34 6.16
N TRP A 48 -0.96 19.39 5.58
CA TRP A 48 -1.90 19.69 4.50
C TRP A 48 -3.19 20.24 5.09
N ASN A 49 -3.56 21.44 4.66
CA ASN A 49 -4.84 22.02 5.03
C ASN A 49 -5.96 21.44 4.17
N ARG A 50 -7.20 21.79 4.50
CA ARG A 50 -8.39 21.34 3.77
C ARG A 50 -8.31 21.56 2.25
N GLU A 51 -7.81 22.71 1.81
CA GLU A 51 -7.72 23.04 0.39
C GLU A 51 -6.67 22.18 -0.31
N ASP A 52 -5.51 21.97 0.31
CA ASP A 52 -4.45 21.08 -0.18
C ASP A 52 -4.98 19.66 -0.36
N THR A 53 -5.71 19.15 0.63
CA THR A 53 -6.32 17.82 0.63
C THR A 53 -7.34 17.67 -0.50
N PHE A 54 -8.20 18.66 -0.71
CA PHE A 54 -9.17 18.64 -1.82
C PHE A 54 -8.49 18.74 -3.18
N ARG A 55 -7.45 19.57 -3.32
CA ARG A 55 -6.68 19.68 -4.58
C ARG A 55 -6.01 18.35 -4.92
N TRP A 56 -5.45 17.68 -3.91
CA TRP A 56 -4.86 16.36 -4.09
C TRP A 56 -5.89 15.30 -4.47
N LEU A 57 -7.03 15.25 -3.77
CA LEU A 57 -8.13 14.35 -4.12
C LEU A 57 -8.64 14.60 -5.54
N ALA A 58 -8.68 15.86 -6.00
CA ALA A 58 -9.14 16.21 -7.33
C ALA A 58 -8.28 15.61 -8.46
N CYS A 59 -7.03 15.21 -8.18
CA CYS A 59 -6.20 14.46 -9.13
C CYS A 59 -6.75 13.05 -9.42
N PHE A 60 -7.51 12.47 -8.48
CA PHE A 60 -8.02 11.09 -8.57
C PHE A 60 -9.54 11.03 -8.66
N LEU A 61 -10.23 12.00 -8.06
CA LEU A 61 -11.68 12.17 -8.07
C LEU A 61 -12.02 13.55 -8.64
N PRO A 62 -12.21 13.68 -9.96
CA PRO A 62 -12.56 14.95 -10.58
C PRO A 62 -13.88 15.51 -9.99
N PRO A 63 -13.90 16.75 -9.46
CA PRO A 63 -15.09 17.30 -8.82
C PRO A 63 -16.34 17.38 -9.70
N ASN A 64 -16.16 17.43 -11.02
CA ASN A 64 -17.25 17.45 -12.00
C ASN A 64 -17.97 16.09 -12.19
N ARG A 65 -17.38 15.00 -11.69
CA ARG A 65 -17.94 13.63 -11.78
C ARG A 65 -18.36 13.06 -10.43
N HIS A 66 -17.94 13.70 -9.34
CA HIS A 66 -18.09 13.21 -7.96
C HIS A 66 -18.53 14.36 -7.03
N ASP A 67 -19.39 15.24 -7.51
CA ASP A 67 -19.84 16.42 -6.78
C ASP A 67 -20.50 16.05 -5.44
N ASP A 68 -21.27 14.97 -5.42
CA ASP A 68 -21.84 14.32 -4.24
C ASP A 68 -20.78 13.96 -3.19
N VAL A 69 -19.66 13.37 -3.60
CA VAL A 69 -18.52 13.04 -2.71
C VAL A 69 -17.94 14.32 -2.12
N TYR A 70 -17.72 15.36 -2.93
CA TYR A 70 -17.19 16.63 -2.42
C TYR A 70 -18.17 17.36 -1.50
N ILE A 71 -19.48 17.26 -1.75
CA ILE A 71 -20.51 17.81 -0.85
C ILE A 71 -20.44 17.08 0.50
N ALA A 72 -20.37 15.74 0.51
CA ALA A 72 -20.25 14.95 1.73
C ALA A 72 -18.96 15.29 2.51
N LEU A 73 -17.82 15.35 1.82
CA LEU A 73 -16.54 15.73 2.42
C LEU A 73 -16.53 17.19 2.94
N LYS A 74 -17.31 18.08 2.33
CA LYS A 74 -17.49 19.46 2.81
C LYS A 74 -18.27 19.53 4.13
N GLN A 75 -19.15 18.58 4.40
CA GLN A 75 -19.91 18.52 5.65
C GLN A 75 -19.08 18.03 6.84
N ILE A 76 -17.94 17.38 6.59
CA ILE A 76 -16.99 17.00 7.63
C ILE A 76 -16.24 18.26 8.09
N ALA A 77 -16.44 18.66 9.35
CA ALA A 77 -15.94 19.93 9.88
C ALA A 77 -14.41 20.08 9.73
N ASP A 78 -13.67 18.97 9.85
CA ASP A 78 -12.21 18.96 9.93
C ASP A 78 -11.55 18.10 8.86
N PHE A 79 -12.12 18.06 7.64
CA PHE A 79 -11.52 17.31 6.55
C PHE A 79 -10.21 17.97 6.08
N ASP A 80 -9.08 17.49 6.61
CA ASP A 80 -7.72 17.96 6.33
C ASP A 80 -6.76 16.79 6.02
N GLY A 81 -5.46 17.08 5.98
CA GLY A 81 -4.44 16.06 5.74
C GLY A 81 -4.35 14.97 6.80
N GLN A 82 -4.66 15.28 8.07
CA GLN A 82 -4.66 14.28 9.14
C GLN A 82 -5.83 13.30 8.95
N VAL A 83 -7.01 13.81 8.59
CA VAL A 83 -8.16 12.95 8.27
C VAL A 83 -7.88 12.10 7.03
N LEU A 84 -7.28 12.66 5.99
CA LEU A 84 -6.88 11.89 4.80
C LEU A 84 -5.87 10.78 5.16
N LYS A 85 -4.84 11.09 5.96
CA LYS A 85 -3.88 10.11 6.46
C LYS A 85 -4.55 9.01 7.27
N MET A 86 -5.54 9.36 8.09
CA MET A 86 -6.35 8.37 8.83
C MET A 86 -7.12 7.46 7.86
N ILE A 87 -7.74 8.00 6.81
CA ILE A 87 -8.44 7.21 5.78
C ILE A 87 -7.47 6.24 5.10
N ILE A 88 -6.29 6.72 4.69
CA ILE A 88 -5.26 5.89 4.05
C ILE A 88 -4.79 4.76 4.97
N THR A 89 -4.60 5.06 6.26
CA THR A 89 -4.10 4.10 7.25
C THR A 89 -5.15 3.08 7.66
N LYS A 90 -6.39 3.53 7.93
CA LYS A 90 -7.48 2.69 8.43
C LYS A 90 -8.24 1.97 7.32
N LYS A 91 -8.14 2.46 6.08
CA LYS A 91 -8.79 1.90 4.89
C LYS A 91 -10.27 1.56 5.13
N PRO A 92 -11.12 2.52 5.53
CA PRO A 92 -12.56 2.29 5.64
C PRO A 92 -13.15 1.82 4.30
N SER A 93 -14.39 1.33 4.30
CA SER A 93 -15.03 0.89 3.06
C SER A 93 -15.18 2.05 2.07
N HIS A 94 -14.92 1.80 0.78
CA HIS A 94 -15.17 2.77 -0.29
C HIS A 94 -16.64 3.22 -0.35
N CYS A 95 -17.57 2.33 0.04
CA CYS A 95 -18.99 2.62 0.14
C CYS A 95 -19.29 3.75 1.14
N THR A 96 -18.45 3.94 2.17
CA THR A 96 -18.61 5.02 3.17
C THR A 96 -18.58 6.40 2.52
N PHE A 97 -17.89 6.54 1.39
CA PHE A 97 -17.74 7.81 0.68
C PHE A 97 -18.52 7.85 -0.64
N GLY A 98 -19.24 6.79 -0.99
CA GLY A 98 -19.91 6.69 -2.31
C GLY A 98 -18.94 6.59 -3.50
N ILE A 99 -17.67 6.23 -3.26
CA ILE A 99 -16.63 6.17 -4.31
C ILE A 99 -16.55 4.76 -4.91
N GLN A 100 -16.23 4.65 -6.20
CA GLN A 100 -16.03 3.34 -6.83
C GLN A 100 -14.79 2.63 -6.27
N PRO A 101 -14.78 1.27 -6.19
CA PRO A 101 -13.64 0.51 -5.68
C PRO A 101 -12.31 0.84 -6.35
N ARG A 102 -12.33 1.09 -7.67
CA ARG A 102 -11.14 1.40 -8.47
C ARG A 102 -10.53 2.74 -8.10
N GLU A 103 -11.36 3.77 -7.96
CA GLU A 103 -10.92 5.13 -7.60
C GLU A 103 -10.41 5.15 -6.17
N TYR A 104 -11.10 4.46 -5.27
CA TYR A 104 -10.66 4.30 -3.89
C TYR A 104 -9.29 3.61 -3.80
N ALA A 105 -9.08 2.53 -4.55
CA ALA A 105 -7.78 1.85 -4.60
C ALA A 105 -6.65 2.78 -5.06
N LEU A 106 -6.91 3.66 -6.04
CA LEU A 106 -5.92 4.66 -6.49
C LEU A 106 -5.58 5.66 -5.39
N ILE A 107 -6.59 6.21 -4.70
CA ILE A 107 -6.39 7.14 -3.58
C ILE A 107 -5.53 6.51 -2.50
N ILE A 108 -5.83 5.27 -2.11
CA ILE A 108 -5.06 4.56 -1.09
C ILE A 108 -3.62 4.34 -1.55
N ALA A 109 -3.41 3.83 -2.77
CA ALA A 109 -2.08 3.53 -3.27
C ALA A 109 -1.17 4.76 -3.40
N HIS A 110 -1.71 5.87 -3.92
CA HIS A 110 -0.96 7.13 -4.00
C HIS A 110 -0.75 7.77 -2.63
N GLY A 111 -1.75 7.66 -1.73
CA GLY A 111 -1.63 8.12 -0.36
C GLY A 111 -0.53 7.40 0.41
N GLU A 112 -0.46 6.06 0.28
CA GLU A 112 0.61 5.24 0.88
C GLU A 112 1.98 5.62 0.34
N ALA A 113 2.10 5.90 -0.96
CA ALA A 113 3.35 6.35 -1.56
C ALA A 113 3.85 7.68 -0.94
N VAL A 114 2.95 8.64 -0.73
CA VAL A 114 3.28 9.92 -0.06
C VAL A 114 3.72 9.70 1.40
N LEU A 115 3.03 8.83 2.15
CA LEU A 115 3.39 8.54 3.55
C LEU A 115 4.74 7.82 3.67
N LYS A 116 5.07 6.96 2.70
CA LYS A 116 6.37 6.28 2.64
C LYS A 116 7.50 7.25 2.33
N GLU A 117 7.29 8.19 1.41
CA GLU A 117 8.27 9.24 1.08
C GLU A 117 8.61 10.10 2.29
N HIS A 118 7.61 10.49 3.09
CA HIS A 118 7.84 11.25 4.32
C HIS A 118 8.66 10.48 5.38
N SER A 119 8.65 9.14 5.31
CA SER A 119 9.35 8.28 6.28
C SER A 119 10.81 7.99 5.88
N THR A 120 11.26 8.49 4.72
CA THR A 120 12.60 8.26 4.15
C THR A 120 13.49 9.47 4.39
#